data_AF-A0A830GXJ9-F1
#
_entry.id   AF-A0A830GXJ9-F1
#
_cell.length_a   1.000
_cell.length_b   1.000
_cell.length_c   1.000
_cell.angle_alpha   90.00
_cell.angle_beta   90.00
_cell.angle_gamma   90.00
#
_symmetry.space_group_name_H-M   'P 1'
#
loop_
_entity.id
_entity.type
_entity.pdbx_description
1 polymer ?
#
loop_
_entity_poly.entity_id
_entity_poly.type
_entity_poly.pdbx_seq_one_letter_code
_entity_poly.pdbx_strand_id
1 'polypeptide(L)'
;MSARRLRLQLIAGIGYSFVVSALTLGLELVADIFYPVRLVLSPFWAIYVGQWVDLGLIVALYALLLAFASPYGLQEGSSYYSILKDARRLAAYTLAVLAILSIAFDAYGGPLRARVGIFILINLIAGVAGGLLSKPSS
;
A
#
# COMPACT_ATOMS: atom_id res chain seq x y z
N MET A 1 -12.81 19.80 10.60
CA MET A 1 -13.09 18.51 9.91
C MET A 1 -14.13 17.76 10.73
N SER A 2 -15.19 17.21 10.13
CA SER A 2 -16.18 16.45 10.90
C SER A 2 -15.63 15.06 11.25
N ALA A 3 -15.93 14.56 12.45
CA ALA A 3 -15.52 13.22 12.90
C ALA A 3 -15.93 12.11 11.90
N ARG A 4 -17.03 12.31 11.17
CA ARG A 4 -17.50 11.42 10.10
C ARG A 4 -16.51 11.30 8.93
N ARG A 5 -15.94 12.40 8.44
CA ARG A 5 -14.96 12.35 7.33
C ARG A 5 -13.68 11.65 7.74
N LEU A 6 -13.24 11.84 8.98
CA LEU A 6 -12.03 11.21 9.49
C LEU A 6 -12.21 9.70 9.58
N ARG A 7 -13.35 9.24 10.13
CA ARG A 7 -13.69 7.82 10.18
C ARG A 7 -13.70 7.19 8.79
N LEU A 8 -14.27 7.85 7.79
CA LEU A 8 -14.29 7.34 6.42
C LEU A 8 -12.89 7.26 5.80
N GLN A 9 -12.02 8.25 6.02
CA GLN A 9 -10.63 8.21 5.55
C GLN A 9 -9.83 7.10 6.23
N LEU A 10 -10.02 6.87 7.53
CA LEU A 10 -9.37 5.78 8.26
C LEU A 10 -9.82 4.40 7.73
N ILE A 11 -11.13 4.20 7.56
CA ILE A 11 -11.68 2.95 7.02
C ILE A 11 -11.18 2.72 5.60
N ALA A 12 -11.18 3.77 4.76
CA ALA A 12 -10.67 3.69 3.40
C ALA A 12 -9.18 3.36 3.37
N GLY A 13 -8.37 3.96 4.25
CA GLY A 13 -6.94 3.67 4.36
C GLY A 13 -6.68 2.22 4.77
N ILE A 14 -7.40 1.71 5.77
CA ILE A 14 -7.29 0.30 6.21
C ILE A 14 -7.69 -0.65 5.08
N GLY A 15 -8.83 -0.42 4.44
CA GLY A 15 -9.27 -1.25 3.32
C GLY A 15 -8.24 -1.24 2.18
N TYR A 16 -7.74 -0.05 1.84
CA TYR A 16 -6.75 0.13 0.81
C TYR A 16 -5.44 -0.59 1.11
N SER A 17 -4.91 -0.52 2.33
CA SER A 17 -3.67 -1.23 2.68
C SER A 17 -3.80 -2.74 2.51
N PHE A 18 -4.92 -3.33 2.96
CA PHE A 18 -5.16 -4.76 2.80
C PHE A 18 -5.27 -5.16 1.32
N VAL A 19 -5.94 -4.35 0.51
CA VAL A 19 -6.02 -4.58 -0.94
C VAL A 19 -4.64 -4.50 -1.60
N VAL A 20 -3.84 -3.49 -1.28
CA VAL A 20 -2.46 -3.38 -1.79
C VAL A 20 -1.67 -4.62 -1.44
N SER A 21 -1.65 -5.00 -0.16
CA SER A 21 -0.87 -6.15 0.31
C SER A 21 -1.33 -7.46 -0.33
N ALA A 22 -2.64 -7.65 -0.50
CA ALA A 22 -3.19 -8.82 -1.18
C ALA A 22 -2.81 -8.85 -2.67
N LEU A 23 -2.85 -7.71 -3.36
CA LEU A 23 -2.42 -7.60 -4.76
C LEU A 23 -0.92 -7.86 -4.90
N THR A 24 -0.09 -7.34 -3.99
CA THR A 24 1.35 -7.61 -3.98
C THR A 24 1.62 -9.10 -3.84
N LEU A 25 1.06 -9.74 -2.81
CA LEU A 25 1.25 -11.18 -2.60
C LEU A 25 0.69 -12.01 -3.77
N GLY A 26 -0.45 -11.62 -4.33
CA GLY A 26 -1.02 -12.26 -5.50
C GLY A 26 -0.13 -12.15 -6.74
N LEU A 27 0.48 -10.97 -6.96
CA LEU A 27 1.41 -10.74 -8.06
C LEU A 27 2.68 -11.58 -7.89
N GLU A 28 3.24 -11.65 -6.69
CA GLU A 28 4.40 -12.50 -6.39
C GLU A 28 4.09 -13.99 -6.58
N LEU A 29 2.90 -14.45 -6.16
CA LEU A 29 2.45 -15.83 -6.41
C LEU A 29 2.33 -16.15 -7.90
N VAL A 30 1.87 -15.20 -8.72
CA VAL A 30 1.80 -15.38 -10.16
C VAL A 30 3.19 -15.37 -10.78
N ALA A 31 4.09 -14.50 -10.30
CA ALA A 31 5.47 -14.45 -10.75
C ALA A 31 6.23 -15.75 -10.43
N ASP A 32 5.94 -16.37 -9.27
CA ASP A 32 6.55 -17.64 -8.83
C ASP A 32 6.31 -18.80 -9.82
N ILE A 33 5.23 -18.73 -10.63
CA ILE A 33 4.94 -19.70 -11.70
C ILE A 33 5.99 -19.63 -12.81
N PHE A 34 6.52 -18.45 -13.10
CA PHE A 34 7.44 -18.21 -14.21
C PHE A 34 8.91 -18.16 -13.77
N TYR A 35 9.17 -17.67 -12.57
CA TYR A 35 10.50 -17.53 -11.98
C TYR A 35 10.41 -17.83 -10.50
N PRO A 36 11.27 -18.66 -9.90
CA PRO A 36 11.21 -18.92 -8.46
C PRO A 36 11.48 -17.62 -7.70
N VAL A 37 10.42 -17.03 -7.14
CA VAL A 37 10.48 -15.81 -6.33
C VAL A 37 10.00 -16.11 -4.91
N ARG A 38 10.59 -15.41 -3.93
CA ARG A 38 10.12 -15.53 -2.55
C ARG A 38 8.98 -14.56 -2.35
N LEU A 39 8.00 -14.92 -1.55
CA LEU A 39 6.94 -13.98 -1.18
C LEU A 39 7.54 -12.82 -0.35
N VAL A 40 7.72 -11.68 -1.01
CA VAL A 40 8.20 -10.43 -0.44
C VAL A 40 7.10 -9.39 -0.51
N LEU A 41 6.90 -8.67 0.59
CA LEU A 41 5.92 -7.59 0.67
C LEU A 41 6.57 -6.21 0.61
N SER A 42 7.80 -6.10 1.12
CA SER A 42 8.52 -4.84 1.25
C SER A 42 9.50 -4.62 0.09
N PRO A 43 9.43 -3.45 -0.59
CA PRO A 43 10.43 -3.09 -1.58
C PRO A 43 11.82 -2.90 -0.95
N PHE A 44 11.91 -2.42 0.30
CA PHE A 44 13.20 -2.25 0.98
C PHE A 44 13.83 -3.58 1.38
N TRP A 45 13.01 -4.56 1.76
CA TRP A 45 13.49 -5.92 2.00
C TRP A 45 14.00 -6.56 0.70
N ALA A 46 13.26 -6.38 -0.40
CA ALA A 46 13.68 -6.87 -1.72
C ALA A 46 15.06 -6.31 -2.11
N ILE A 47 15.31 -5.02 -1.87
CA ILE A 47 16.63 -4.40 -2.08
C ILE A 47 17.70 -5.05 -1.19
N TYR A 48 17.40 -5.24 0.09
CA TYR A 48 18.34 -5.79 1.07
C TYR A 48 18.78 -7.23 0.73
N VAL A 49 17.86 -8.07 0.25
CA VAL A 49 18.13 -9.48 -0.10
C VAL A 49 18.62 -9.63 -1.56
N GLY A 50 18.58 -8.57 -2.36
CA GLY A 50 18.99 -8.59 -3.78
C GLY A 50 17.94 -9.19 -4.72
N GLN A 51 16.67 -9.11 -4.33
CA GLN A 51 15.50 -9.62 -5.06
C GLN A 51 14.96 -8.57 -6.04
N TRP A 52 15.66 -8.38 -7.17
CA TRP A 52 15.37 -7.31 -8.12
C TRP A 52 14.06 -7.47 -8.90
N VAL A 53 13.64 -8.72 -9.15
CA VAL A 53 12.37 -9.00 -9.84
C VAL A 53 11.19 -8.64 -8.94
N ASP A 54 11.19 -9.11 -7.69
CA ASP A 54 10.18 -8.78 -6.67
C ASP A 54 10.11 -7.26 -6.46
N LEU A 55 11.26 -6.59 -6.34
CA LEU A 55 11.32 -5.13 -6.26
C LEU A 55 10.64 -4.46 -7.46
N GLY A 56 10.95 -4.93 -8.68
CA GLY A 56 10.36 -4.42 -9.92
C GLY A 56 8.84 -4.56 -9.93
N LEU A 57 8.33 -5.72 -9.49
CA LEU A 57 6.90 -6.01 -9.40
C LEU A 57 6.20 -5.12 -8.36
N ILE A 58 6.76 -5.01 -7.16
CA ILE A 58 6.24 -4.17 -6.07
C ILE A 58 6.19 -2.69 -6.52
N VAL A 59 7.28 -2.17 -7.09
CA VAL A 59 7.36 -0.78 -7.54
C VAL A 59 6.40 -0.52 -8.70
N ALA A 60 6.31 -1.44 -9.67
CA ALA A 60 5.38 -1.33 -10.79
C ALA A 60 3.91 -1.30 -10.29
N LEU A 61 3.55 -2.16 -9.35
CA LEU A 61 2.22 -2.17 -8.75
C LEU A 61 1.94 -0.86 -8.02
N TYR A 62 2.89 -0.36 -7.21
CA TYR A 62 2.71 0.90 -6.48
C TYR A 62 2.56 2.08 -7.43
N ALA A 63 3.36 2.13 -8.49
CA ALA A 63 3.27 3.15 -9.53
C ALA A 63 1.91 3.09 -10.26
N LEU A 64 1.44 1.88 -10.60
CA LEU A 64 0.14 1.68 -11.26
C LEU A 64 -1.02 2.14 -10.37
N LEU A 65 -1.00 1.78 -9.08
CA LEU A 65 -2.02 2.17 -8.13
C LEU A 65 -2.04 3.69 -7.89
N LEU A 66 -0.86 4.32 -7.85
CA LEU A 66 -0.76 5.79 -7.78
C LEU A 66 -1.24 6.48 -9.04
N ALA A 67 -0.93 5.92 -10.22
CA ALA A 67 -1.41 6.44 -11.50
C ALA A 67 -2.94 6.35 -11.58
N PHE A 68 -3.51 5.23 -11.16
CA PHE A 68 -4.97 5.03 -11.11
C PHE A 68 -5.66 5.99 -10.13
N ALA A 69 -5.03 6.28 -9.00
CA ALA A 69 -5.53 7.25 -8.03
C ALA A 69 -5.27 8.71 -8.45
N SER A 70 -4.47 8.98 -9.49
CA SER A 70 -4.10 10.34 -9.87
C SER A 70 -5.21 11.02 -10.66
N PRO A 71 -5.55 12.29 -10.35
CA PRO A 71 -6.44 13.06 -11.21
C PRO A 71 -5.79 13.24 -12.59
N TYR A 72 -6.56 12.97 -13.64
CA TYR A 72 -6.15 13.30 -15.01
C TYR A 72 -6.25 14.81 -15.21
N GLY A 73 -5.28 15.41 -15.92
CA GLY A 73 -5.25 16.87 -16.18
C GLY A 73 -6.51 17.41 -16.88
N LEU A 74 -7.28 16.55 -17.56
CA LEU A 74 -8.56 16.89 -18.18
C LEU A 74 -9.70 17.16 -17.17
N GLN A 75 -9.49 16.88 -15.88
CA GLN A 75 -10.53 16.98 -14.85
C GLN A 75 -10.37 18.21 -13.94
N GLU A 76 -9.39 19.10 -14.19
CA GLU A 76 -9.06 20.26 -13.35
C GLU A 76 -10.23 21.23 -13.10
N GLY A 77 -11.24 21.26 -13.98
CA GLY A 77 -12.46 22.05 -13.81
C GLY A 77 -13.64 21.31 -13.15
N SER A 78 -13.49 20.04 -12.80
CA SER A 78 -14.60 19.20 -12.30
C SER A 78 -14.62 19.07 -10.78
N SER A 79 -15.81 18.92 -10.20
CA SER A 79 -15.97 18.60 -8.76
C SER A 79 -15.21 17.32 -8.34
N TYR A 80 -14.90 16.43 -9.27
CA TYR A 80 -14.18 15.16 -9.03
C TYR A 80 -12.69 15.35 -8.74
N TYR A 81 -12.10 16.47 -9.16
CA TYR A 81 -10.67 16.74 -8.98
C TYR A 81 -10.26 16.73 -7.51
N SER A 82 -11.07 17.35 -6.65
CA SER A 82 -10.82 17.39 -5.20
C SER A 82 -10.84 16.00 -4.55
N ILE A 83 -11.76 15.15 -4.97
CA ILE A 83 -11.92 13.77 -4.45
C ILE A 83 -10.72 12.90 -4.88
N LEU A 84 -10.31 12.99 -6.14
CA LEU A 84 -9.17 12.24 -6.66
C LEU A 84 -7.84 12.70 -6.05
N LYS A 85 -7.69 14.01 -5.79
CA LYS A 85 -6.50 14.55 -5.11
C LYS A 85 -6.37 14.00 -3.70
N ASP A 86 -7.47 13.90 -2.95
CA ASP A 86 -7.48 13.32 -1.61
C ASP A 86 -7.23 11.81 -1.66
N ALA A 87 -7.81 11.10 -2.63
CA ALA A 87 -7.57 9.67 -2.84
C ALA A 87 -6.10 9.37 -3.20
N ARG A 88 -5.47 10.18 -4.07
CA ARG A 88 -4.05 10.08 -4.40
C ARG A 88 -3.16 10.26 -3.17
N ARG A 89 -3.48 11.25 -2.32
CA ARG A 89 -2.75 11.48 -1.06
C ARG A 89 -2.88 10.29 -0.12
N LEU A 90 -4.10 9.78 0.08
CA LEU A 90 -4.36 8.57 0.86
C LEU A 90 -3.52 7.39 0.35
N ALA A 91 -3.56 7.15 -0.97
CA ALA A 91 -2.79 6.08 -1.59
C ALA A 91 -1.29 6.27 -1.36
N ALA A 92 -0.74 7.45 -1.65
CA ALA A 92 0.69 7.73 -1.48
C ALA A 92 1.18 7.52 -0.05
N TYR A 93 0.47 8.05 0.95
CA TYR A 93 0.87 7.87 2.34
C TYR A 93 0.71 6.42 2.81
N THR A 94 -0.36 5.73 2.40
CA THR A 94 -0.56 4.33 2.77
C THR A 94 0.53 3.44 2.16
N LEU A 95 0.87 3.64 0.89
CA LEU A 95 1.93 2.92 0.19
C LEU A 95 3.31 3.19 0.82
N ALA A 96 3.60 4.45 1.17
CA ALA A 96 4.85 4.80 1.82
C ALA A 96 5.00 4.12 3.19
N VAL A 97 3.94 4.12 4.00
CA VAL A 97 3.97 3.45 5.31
C VAL A 97 4.03 1.93 5.15
N LEU A 98 3.29 1.36 4.19
CA LEU A 98 3.37 -0.06 3.86
C LEU A 98 4.79 -0.45 3.44
N ALA A 99 5.44 0.31 2.56
CA ALA A 99 6.80 0.01 2.09
C ALA A 99 7.79 -0.17 3.25
N ILE A 100 7.67 0.68 4.28
CA ILE A 100 8.53 0.66 5.47
C ILE A 100 8.12 -0.47 6.43
N LEU A 101 6.84 -0.54 6.82
CA LEU A 101 6.41 -1.46 7.87
C LEU A 101 6.41 -2.93 7.42
N SER A 102 6.22 -3.19 6.13
CA SER A 102 6.24 -4.55 5.55
C SER A 102 7.58 -5.26 5.75
N ILE A 103 8.68 -4.54 6.03
CA ILE A 103 9.97 -5.15 6.41
C ILE A 103 9.79 -6.10 7.59
N ALA A 104 8.95 -5.75 8.57
CA ALA A 104 8.71 -6.59 9.73
C ALA A 104 8.00 -7.92 9.37
N PHE A 105 7.20 -7.95 8.31
CA PHE A 105 6.57 -9.17 7.81
C PHE A 105 7.59 -10.08 7.10
N ASP A 106 8.51 -9.50 6.33
CA ASP A 106 9.50 -10.24 5.54
C ASP A 106 10.68 -10.72 6.40
N ALA A 107 11.10 -9.92 7.38
CA ALA A 107 12.17 -10.28 8.31
C ALA A 107 11.76 -11.36 9.32
N TYR A 108 10.46 -11.60 9.50
CA TYR A 108 9.97 -12.54 10.50
C TYR A 108 10.00 -13.99 9.98
N GLY A 109 11.01 -14.75 10.41
CA GLY A 109 11.18 -16.18 10.10
C GLY A 109 10.46 -17.15 11.06
N GLY A 110 9.54 -16.67 11.90
CA GLY A 110 8.86 -17.49 12.91
C GLY A 110 7.59 -18.19 12.42
N PRO A 111 6.74 -18.69 13.33
CA PRO A 111 5.53 -19.45 12.98
C PRO A 111 4.53 -18.66 12.12
N LEU A 112 3.83 -19.38 11.23
CA LEU A 112 2.83 -18.80 10.33
C LEU A 112 1.77 -17.96 11.05
N ARG A 113 1.29 -18.41 12.23
CA ARG A 113 0.28 -17.70 13.02
C ARG A 113 0.74 -16.28 13.42
N ALA A 114 1.98 -16.14 13.83
CA ALA A 114 2.54 -14.85 14.18
C ALA A 114 2.77 -13.98 12.95
N ARG A 115 3.17 -14.58 11.81
CA ARG A 115 3.32 -13.89 10.53
C ARG A 115 1.99 -13.31 10.02
N VAL A 116 0.89 -14.04 10.17
CA VAL A 116 -0.47 -13.53 9.89
C VAL A 116 -0.85 -12.38 10.83
N GLY A 117 -0.52 -12.48 12.13
CA GLY A 117 -0.72 -11.39 13.08
C GLY A 117 0.04 -10.11 12.71
N ILE A 118 1.31 -10.26 12.34
CA ILE A 118 2.17 -9.15 11.86
C ILE A 118 1.58 -8.53 10.59
N PHE A 119 1.13 -9.34 9.64
CA PHE A 119 0.47 -8.87 8.42
C PHE A 119 -0.76 -8.00 8.74
N ILE A 120 -1.64 -8.47 9.62
CA ILE A 120 -2.85 -7.73 10.03
C ILE A 120 -2.46 -6.41 10.71
N LEU A 121 -1.49 -6.45 11.62
CA LEU A 121 -1.04 -5.28 12.37
C LEU A 121 -0.43 -4.21 11.45
N ILE A 122 0.47 -4.61 10.55
CA ILE A 122 1.11 -3.71 9.58
C ILE A 122 0.05 -3.03 8.71
N ASN A 123 -0.91 -3.77 8.18
CA ASN A 123 -1.97 -3.22 7.35
C ASN A 123 -2.86 -2.26 8.14
N LEU A 124 -3.27 -2.62 9.36
CA LEU A 124 -4.04 -1.70 10.22
C LEU A 124 -3.28 -0.40 10.49
N ILE A 125 -2.01 -0.48 10.89
CA ILE A 125 -1.19 0.70 11.19
C ILE A 125 -0.98 1.53 9.93
N ALA A 126 -0.63 0.90 8.80
CA ALA A 126 -0.39 1.60 7.55
C ALA A 126 -1.64 2.29 7.02
N GLY A 127 -2.80 1.63 7.09
CA GLY A 127 -4.06 2.22 6.70
C GLY A 127 -4.52 3.37 7.60
N VAL A 128 -4.35 3.23 8.92
CA VAL A 128 -4.63 4.32 9.87
C VAL A 128 -3.68 5.49 9.63
N ALA A 129 -2.39 5.25 9.49
CA ALA A 129 -1.39 6.28 9.23
C ALA A 129 -1.66 6.99 7.90
N GLY A 130 -1.94 6.25 6.83
CA GLY A 130 -2.33 6.82 5.53
C GLY A 130 -3.59 7.68 5.61
N GLY A 131 -4.61 7.23 6.35
CA GLY A 131 -5.83 7.99 6.62
C GLY A 131 -5.59 9.28 7.41
N LEU A 132 -4.69 9.27 8.40
CA LEU A 132 -4.33 10.44 9.20
C LEU A 132 -3.48 11.45 8.43
N LEU A 133 -2.50 10.96 7.65
CA LEU A 133 -1.54 11.77 6.91
C LEU A 133 -2.13 12.40 5.65
N SER A 134 -3.13 11.76 5.04
CA SER A 134 -3.81 12.26 3.83
C SER A 134 -4.77 13.42 4.08
N LYS A 135 -4.80 13.97 5.30
CA LYS A 135 -5.67 15.08 5.69
C LYS A 135 -5.50 16.25 4.70
N PRO A 136 -6.59 16.75 4.10
CA PRO A 136 -6.51 17.91 3.23
C PRO A 136 -6.06 19.12 4.05
N SER A 137 -4.96 19.75 3.63
CA SER A 137 -4.55 21.08 4.08
C SER A 137 -5.69 22.05 3.77
N SER A 138 -6.29 22.60 4.83
CA SER A 138 -7.31 23.65 4.78
C SER A 138 -6.87 24.84 3.94
#